data_AF-A0A838HWU0-F1
#
_entry.id   AF-A0A838HWU0-F1
#
_cell.length_a   1.000
_cell.length_b   1.000
_cell.length_c   1.000
_cell.angle_alpha   90.00
_cell.angle_beta   90.00
_cell.angle_gamma   90.00
#
_symmetry.space_group_name_H-M   'P 1'
#
loop_
_entity.id
_entity.type
_entity.pdbx_description
1 polymer ?
#
loop_
_entity_poly.entity_id
_entity_poly.type
_entity_poly.pdbx_seq_one_letter_code
_entity_poly.pdbx_strand_id
1 'polypeptide(L)'
;MSSESLAGEVEAVLMQLSVLLPSDKTVWDANQLLRLAVERLWIIAGNSAGEYRKSFDNESPVIGPWRELYEFRSMLAHATLGELNHDRVWRESVRDLPRLLEQVRAAR
;
A
#
# COMPACT_ATOMS: atom_id res chain seq x y z
N MET A 1 3.01 -14.72 -12.31
CA MET A 1 3.05 -15.14 -10.88
C MET A 1 1.69 -15.69 -10.51
N SER A 2 1.60 -16.65 -9.59
CA SER A 2 0.30 -17.12 -9.10
C SER A 2 -0.36 -16.05 -8.21
N SER A 3 -1.68 -16.15 -8.04
CA SER A 3 -2.42 -15.30 -7.09
C SER A 3 -1.89 -15.43 -5.65
N GLU A 4 -1.55 -16.64 -5.22
CA GLU A 4 -0.94 -16.89 -3.91
C GLU A 4 0.41 -16.18 -3.74
N SER A 5 1.27 -16.23 -4.77
CA SER A 5 2.55 -15.52 -4.78
C SER A 5 2.35 -14.00 -4.70
N LEU A 6 1.31 -13.47 -5.34
CA LEU A 6 0.98 -12.04 -5.33
C LEU A 6 0.45 -11.59 -3.97
N ALA A 7 -0.41 -12.38 -3.31
CA ALA A 7 -0.85 -12.10 -1.94
C ALA A 7 0.33 -12.14 -0.95
N GLY A 8 1.24 -13.11 -1.10
CA GLY A 8 2.46 -13.17 -0.30
C GLY A 8 3.38 -11.96 -0.49
N GLU A 9 3.47 -11.43 -1.71
CA GLU A 9 4.22 -10.20 -1.97
C GLU A 9 3.58 -8.98 -1.31
N VAL A 10 2.24 -8.85 -1.39
CA VAL A 10 1.51 -7.78 -0.69
C VAL A 10 1.79 -7.86 0.82
N GLU A 11 1.67 -9.04 1.43
CA GLU A 11 1.97 -9.22 2.86
C GLU A 11 3.40 -8.79 3.20
N ALA A 12 4.39 -9.26 2.42
CA ALA A 12 5.79 -8.95 2.68
C ALA A 12 6.08 -7.45 2.63
N VAL A 13 5.46 -6.72 1.71
CA VAL A 13 5.63 -5.27 1.58
C VAL A 13 4.91 -4.51 2.70
N LEU A 14 3.69 -4.93 3.07
CA LEU A 14 2.99 -4.36 4.23
C LEU A 14 3.76 -4.60 5.54
N MET A 15 4.42 -5.75 5.69
CA MET A 15 5.33 -6.00 6.81
C MET A 15 6.51 -5.03 6.82
N GLN A 16 7.14 -4.77 5.67
CA GLN A 16 8.22 -3.77 5.58
C GLN A 16 7.73 -2.37 5.94
N LEU A 17 6.54 -1.98 5.48
CA LEU A 17 5.87 -0.74 5.89
C LEU A 17 5.70 -0.69 7.40
N SER A 18 5.28 -1.78 8.05
CA SER A 18 5.04 -1.80 9.50
C SER A 18 6.30 -1.60 10.33
N VAL A 19 7.45 -2.07 9.81
CA VAL A 19 8.77 -1.87 10.43
C VAL A 19 9.29 -0.45 10.19
N LEU A 20 9.03 0.11 9.01
CA LEU A 20 9.55 1.41 8.61
C LEU A 20 8.74 2.58 9.15
N LEU A 21 7.41 2.44 9.25
CA LEU A 21 6.52 3.51 9.64
C LEU A 21 6.83 3.93 11.09
N PRO A 22 7.22 5.19 11.33
CA PRO A 22 7.53 5.63 12.68
C PRO A 22 6.23 5.68 13.51
N SER A 23 6.35 5.61 14.83
CA SER A 23 5.22 5.82 15.75
C SER A 23 4.94 7.31 16.01
N ASP A 24 5.91 8.18 15.70
CA ASP A 24 5.85 9.62 15.94
C ASP A 24 5.75 10.40 14.63
N LYS A 25 4.74 11.26 14.53
CA LYS A 25 4.53 12.14 13.37
C LYS A 25 5.67 13.15 13.21
N THR A 26 6.34 13.57 14.27
CA THR A 26 7.46 14.52 14.17
C THR A 26 8.63 13.92 13.38
N VAL A 27 8.90 12.62 13.57
CA VAL A 27 9.90 11.87 12.80
C VAL A 27 9.49 11.76 11.33
N TRP A 28 8.20 11.50 11.07
CA TRP A 28 7.64 11.51 9.72
C TRP A 28 7.82 12.87 9.03
N ASP A 29 7.50 13.97 9.71
CA ASP A 29 7.55 15.34 9.17
C ASP A 29 8.99 15.79 8.91
N ALA A 30 9.93 15.40 9.76
CA ALA A 30 11.34 15.79 9.64
C ALA A 30 12.14 14.97 8.60
N ASN A 31 11.66 13.78 8.20
CA ASN A 31 12.45 12.85 7.39
C ASN A 31 11.85 12.60 6.00
N GLN A 32 12.31 13.35 4.99
CA GLN A 32 11.84 13.19 3.60
C GLN A 32 12.18 11.81 3.01
N LEU A 33 13.36 11.25 3.31
CA LEU A 33 13.76 9.95 2.78
C LEU A 33 12.85 8.83 3.28
N LEU A 34 12.45 8.90 4.56
CA LEU A 34 11.48 7.99 5.15
C LEU A 34 10.13 8.06 4.44
N ARG A 35 9.62 9.27 4.17
CA ARG A 35 8.36 9.47 3.45
C ARG A 35 8.42 8.86 2.05
N LEU A 36 9.48 9.15 1.29
CA LEU A 36 9.69 8.58 -0.04
C LEU A 36 9.75 7.04 -0.02
N ALA A 37 10.41 6.46 0.98
CA ALA A 37 10.49 5.01 1.14
C ALA A 37 9.11 4.40 1.44
N VAL A 38 8.34 5.01 2.34
CA VAL A 38 6.96 4.59 2.65
C VAL A 38 6.05 4.71 1.42
N GLU A 39 6.10 5.84 0.72
CA GLU A 39 5.35 6.07 -0.52
C GLU A 39 5.70 5.01 -1.59
N ARG A 40 6.99 4.69 -1.75
CA ARG A 40 7.44 3.65 -2.68
C ARG A 40 6.90 2.27 -2.30
N LEU A 41 6.92 1.90 -1.02
CA LEU A 41 6.41 0.62 -0.56
C LEU A 41 4.88 0.52 -0.76
N TRP A 42 4.13 1.59 -0.51
CA TRP A 42 2.70 1.64 -0.85
C TRP A 42 2.44 1.44 -2.34
N ILE A 43 3.28 2.05 -3.19
CA ILE A 43 3.19 1.85 -4.64
C ILE A 43 3.43 0.37 -5.00
N ILE A 44 4.43 -0.28 -4.42
CA ILE A 44 4.73 -1.70 -4.68
C ILE A 44 3.56 -2.58 -4.20
N ALA A 45 3.07 -2.38 -2.97
CA ALA A 45 1.94 -3.15 -2.45
C ALA A 45 0.69 -3.02 -3.34
N GLY A 46 0.39 -1.79 -3.79
CA GLY A 46 -0.72 -1.54 -4.70
C GLY A 46 -0.52 -2.10 -6.12
N ASN A 47 0.73 -2.21 -6.60
CA ASN A 47 1.04 -2.89 -7.86
C ASN A 47 0.69 -4.38 -7.75
N SER A 48 1.19 -5.05 -6.73
CA SER A 48 0.95 -6.48 -6.50
C SER A 48 -0.51 -6.77 -6.21
N ALA A 49 -1.22 -5.91 -5.46
CA ALA A 49 -2.66 -6.01 -5.28
C ALA A 49 -3.43 -5.83 -6.61
N GLY A 50 -2.96 -4.93 -7.49
CA GLY A 50 -3.51 -4.76 -8.83
C GLY A 50 -3.37 -6.01 -9.70
N GLU A 51 -2.17 -6.60 -9.73
CA GLU A 51 -1.92 -7.84 -10.46
C GLU A 51 -2.64 -9.04 -9.85
N TYR A 52 -2.75 -9.09 -8.51
CA TYR A 52 -3.57 -10.07 -7.80
C TYR A 52 -5.00 -10.01 -8.33
N ARG A 53 -5.64 -8.83 -8.31
CA ARG A 53 -7.01 -8.66 -8.81
C ARG A 53 -7.17 -9.10 -10.27
N LYS A 54 -6.22 -8.77 -11.15
CA LYS A 54 -6.23 -9.22 -12.55
C LYS A 54 -6.15 -10.74 -12.69
N SER A 55 -5.56 -11.44 -11.72
CA SER A 55 -5.50 -12.90 -11.72
C SER A 55 -6.82 -13.59 -11.36
N PHE A 56 -7.81 -12.87 -10.79
CA PHE A 56 -9.11 -13.44 -10.40
C PHE A 56 -10.24 -13.18 -11.39
N ASP A 57 -10.16 -12.22 -12.33
CA ASP A 57 -11.14 -12.19 -13.44
C ASP A 57 -10.87 -11.25 -14.63
N ASN A 58 -11.29 -11.71 -15.83
CA ASN A 58 -11.62 -10.91 -17.01
C ASN A 58 -13.11 -10.45 -16.97
N GLU A 59 -13.94 -10.95 -16.06
CA GLU A 59 -15.40 -10.70 -16.08
C GLU A 59 -15.97 -9.69 -15.07
N SER A 60 -15.26 -9.26 -14.01
CA SER A 60 -15.67 -8.05 -13.28
C SER A 60 -14.58 -7.49 -12.34
N PRO A 61 -13.77 -6.52 -12.78
CA PRO A 61 -12.72 -5.91 -11.95
C PRO A 61 -13.25 -5.03 -10.80
N VAL A 62 -14.57 -4.91 -10.61
CA VAL A 62 -15.18 -3.83 -9.82
C VAL A 62 -15.14 -4.09 -8.30
N ILE A 63 -15.10 -5.35 -7.85
CA ILE A 63 -15.13 -5.74 -6.42
C ILE A 63 -14.05 -6.80 -6.13
N GLY A 64 -12.78 -6.43 -6.26
CA GLY A 64 -11.64 -7.28 -5.88
C GLY A 64 -11.04 -6.87 -4.54
N PRO A 65 -10.39 -7.78 -3.79
CA PRO A 65 -9.77 -7.47 -2.50
C PRO A 65 -8.68 -6.40 -2.66
N TRP A 66 -8.54 -5.58 -1.63
CA TRP A 66 -7.54 -4.51 -1.54
C TRP A 66 -7.54 -3.53 -2.71
N ARG A 67 -8.71 -3.29 -3.32
CA ARG A 67 -8.91 -2.21 -4.31
C ARG A 67 -8.37 -0.87 -3.82
N GLU A 68 -8.53 -0.58 -2.53
CA GLU A 68 -7.99 0.62 -1.89
C GLU A 68 -6.46 0.74 -2.01
N LEU A 69 -5.70 -0.37 -1.99
CA LEU A 69 -4.24 -0.34 -2.23
C LEU A 69 -3.93 0.09 -3.67
N TYR A 70 -4.69 -0.43 -4.63
CA TYR A 70 -4.54 -0.08 -6.04
C TYR A 70 -4.87 1.40 -6.31
N GLU A 71 -5.90 1.92 -5.65
CA GLU A 71 -6.30 3.33 -5.78
C GLU A 71 -5.28 4.24 -5.10
N PHE A 72 -4.82 3.88 -3.89
CA PHE A 72 -3.82 4.63 -3.16
C PHE A 72 -2.49 4.71 -3.92
N ARG A 73 -2.01 3.60 -4.49
CA ARG A 73 -0.80 3.64 -5.35
C ARG A 73 -0.96 4.54 -6.56
N SER A 74 -2.17 4.64 -7.14
CA SER A 74 -2.40 5.43 -8.35
C SER A 74 -2.29 6.92 -8.02
N MET A 75 -2.85 7.33 -6.89
CA MET A 75 -2.67 8.67 -6.35
C MET A 75 -1.18 8.96 -6.09
N LEU A 76 -0.47 8.07 -5.39
CA LEU A 76 0.95 8.28 -5.07
C LEU A 76 1.86 8.31 -6.31
N ALA A 77 1.63 7.43 -7.29
CA ALA A 77 2.48 7.30 -8.47
C ALA A 77 2.29 8.43 -9.49
N HIS A 78 1.15 9.12 -9.45
CA HIS A 78 0.84 10.21 -10.38
C HIS A 78 0.87 11.60 -9.76
N ALA A 79 0.93 11.73 -8.44
CA ALA A 79 1.06 13.01 -7.78
C ALA A 79 2.41 13.67 -8.12
N THR A 80 2.36 14.96 -8.47
CA THR A 80 3.56 15.80 -8.47
C THR A 80 3.91 16.22 -7.03
N LEU A 81 5.15 16.71 -6.82
CA LEU A 81 5.64 17.14 -5.51
C LEU A 81 4.73 18.15 -4.79
N GLY A 82 4.01 19.01 -5.53
CA GLY A 82 3.11 20.01 -4.96
C GLY A 82 1.70 19.48 -4.66
N GLU A 83 1.30 18.34 -5.21
CA GLU A 83 -0.04 17.76 -5.06
C GLU A 83 -0.10 16.74 -3.92
N LEU A 84 1.05 16.17 -3.56
CA LEU A 84 1.12 15.11 -2.56
C LEU A 84 0.93 15.67 -1.14
N ASN A 85 -0.19 15.32 -0.51
CA ASN A 85 -0.45 15.66 0.88
C ASN A 85 0.18 14.61 1.82
N HIS A 86 1.38 14.89 2.32
CA HIS A 86 2.10 13.97 3.22
C HIS A 86 1.39 13.69 4.55
N ASP A 87 0.56 14.61 5.05
CA ASP A 87 -0.25 14.36 6.26
C ASP A 87 -1.32 13.32 6.01
N ARG A 88 -1.90 13.33 4.80
CA ARG A 88 -2.84 12.29 4.38
C ARG A 88 -2.14 10.94 4.29
N VAL A 89 -0.96 10.88 3.65
CA VAL A 89 -0.18 9.64 3.53
C VAL A 89 0.14 9.06 4.91
N TRP A 90 0.56 9.90 5.86
CA TRP A 90 0.76 9.49 7.24
C TRP A 90 -0.50 8.89 7.88
N ARG A 91 -1.62 9.64 7.85
CA ARG A 91 -2.86 9.19 8.49
C ARG A 91 -3.38 7.88 7.92
N GLU A 92 -3.37 7.74 6.60
CA GLU A 92 -3.79 6.50 5.94
C GLU A 92 -2.82 5.36 6.26
N SER A 93 -1.51 5.64 6.32
CA SER A 93 -0.52 4.63 6.70
C SER A 93 -0.73 4.10 8.11
N VAL A 94 -0.93 4.98 9.10
CA VAL A 94 -1.15 4.57 10.50
C VAL A 94 -2.50 3.88 10.67
N ARG A 95 -3.55 4.36 9.99
CA ARG A 95 -4.91 3.84 10.13
C ARG A 95 -5.10 2.50 9.43
N ASP A 96 -4.68 2.40 8.18
CA ASP A 96 -5.09 1.31 7.28
C ASP A 96 -4.12 0.14 7.30
N LEU A 97 -2.83 0.38 7.55
CA LEU A 97 -1.81 -0.66 7.50
C LEU A 97 -2.10 -1.86 8.41
N PRO A 98 -2.48 -1.71 9.70
CA PRO A 98 -2.76 -2.86 10.56
C PRO A 98 -3.93 -3.71 10.03
N ARG A 99 -5.01 -3.04 9.60
CA ARG A 99 -6.20 -3.69 9.04
C ARG A 99 -5.89 -4.42 7.75
N LEU A 100 -5.14 -3.79 6.83
CA LEU A 100 -4.74 -4.38 5.56
C LEU A 100 -3.88 -5.62 5.76
N LEU A 101 -2.93 -5.57 6.71
CA LEU A 101 -2.08 -6.70 7.05
C LEU A 101 -2.89 -7.90 7.56
N GLU A 102 -3.89 -7.66 8.40
CA GLU A 102 -4.82 -8.69 8.89
C GLU A 102 -5.64 -9.29 7.75
N GLN A 103 -6.21 -8.44 6.87
CA GLN A 103 -6.99 -8.89 5.72
C GLN A 103 -6.18 -9.75 4.75
N VAL A 104 -4.92 -9.37 4.47
CA VAL A 104 -4.05 -10.15 3.58
C VAL A 104 -3.72 -11.52 4.16
N ARG A 105 -3.43 -11.58 5.47
CA ARG A 105 -3.16 -12.84 6.16
C ARG A 105 -4.37 -13.77 6.20
N ALA A 106 -5.57 -13.23 6.36
CA ALA A 106 -6.80 -14.02 6.36
C ALA A 106 -7.19 -14.55 4.96
N ALA A 107 -6.65 -13.96 3.89
CA ALA A 107 -6.93 -14.34 2.51
C ALA A 107 -5.87 -15.29 1.90
N ARG A 108 -4.77 -15.56 2.61
CA ARG A 108 -3.82 -16.63 2.30
C ARG A 108 -4.26 -17.93 2.94
#